data_AF-A0A8T4ZFK1-F1
#
_entry.id   AF-A0A8T4ZFK1-F1
#
_cell.length_a   1.000
_cell.length_b   1.000
_cell.length_c   1.000
_cell.angle_alpha   90.00
_cell.angle_beta   90.00
_cell.angle_gamma   90.00
#
_symmetry.space_group_name_H-M   'P 1'
#
loop_
_entity.id
_entity.type
_entity.pdbx_description
1 polymer ?
#
loop_
_entity_poly.entity_id
_entity_poly.type
_entity_poly.pdbx_seq_one_letter_code
_entity_poly.pdbx_strand_id
1 'polypeptide(L)'
;MSMKSPTDLNFKFENIPVKIIADKKIERLETAGITIDETEPNREIRVRLWLARELVASGLARFSNSMISAEELTQIHYRERFQPLGQLSPLPEEFYRKMYLTLSSLSMEPSTSTRAELVNRLKGMFRDVLESRIVKILRLASSNVTPSSKELQPEEQAIYNELAKLISSWRSQMKRMGVG
;
A
#
# COMPACT_ATOMS: atom_id res chain seq x y z
N MET A 1 -19.09 -5.07 2.18
CA MET A 1 -18.14 -5.84 1.35
C MET A 1 -17.32 -6.69 2.31
N SER A 2 -17.39 -8.02 2.24
CA SER A 2 -16.72 -8.90 3.22
C SER A 2 -15.21 -8.65 3.20
N MET A 3 -14.61 -8.43 4.37
CA MET A 3 -13.17 -8.26 4.52
C MET A 3 -12.51 -9.54 4.01
N LYS A 4 -11.81 -9.43 2.88
CA LYS A 4 -11.22 -10.57 2.18
C LYS A 4 -10.04 -11.13 2.99
N SER A 5 -9.78 -12.43 2.86
CA SER A 5 -8.71 -13.13 3.58
C SER A 5 -7.34 -12.45 3.34
N PRO A 6 -6.39 -12.49 4.30
CA PRO A 6 -5.01 -12.04 4.07
C PRO A 6 -4.38 -12.62 2.79
N THR A 7 -4.76 -13.85 2.42
CA THR A 7 -4.32 -14.52 1.19
C THR A 7 -4.83 -13.82 -0.07
N ASP A 8 -6.08 -13.32 -0.06
CA ASP A 8 -6.68 -12.60 -1.18
C ASP A 8 -6.01 -11.24 -1.42
N LEU A 9 -5.56 -10.59 -0.34
CA LEU A 9 -4.80 -9.35 -0.41
C LEU A 9 -3.43 -9.60 -1.04
N ASN A 10 -2.71 -10.63 -0.60
CA ASN A 10 -1.40 -10.95 -1.16
C ASN A 10 -1.48 -11.28 -2.66
N PHE A 11 -2.46 -12.10 -3.05
CA PHE A 11 -2.71 -12.39 -4.47
C PHE A 11 -3.01 -11.13 -5.29
N LYS A 12 -3.81 -10.21 -4.74
CA LYS A 12 -4.06 -8.92 -5.39
C LYS A 12 -2.78 -8.11 -5.56
N PHE A 13 -1.96 -7.98 -4.50
CA PHE A 13 -0.71 -7.23 -4.55
C PHE A 13 0.26 -7.79 -5.59
N GLU A 14 0.43 -9.10 -5.66
CA GLU A 14 1.30 -9.77 -6.64
C GLU A 14 0.85 -9.53 -8.09
N ASN A 15 -0.44 -9.30 -8.33
CA ASN A 15 -0.99 -9.02 -9.65
C ASN A 15 -1.10 -7.53 -9.97
N ILE A 16 -0.63 -6.62 -9.10
CA ILE A 16 -0.64 -5.20 -9.41
C ILE A 16 0.38 -4.91 -10.52
N PRO A 17 -0.01 -4.14 -11.56
CA PRO A 17 0.92 -3.75 -12.61
C PRO A 17 1.88 -2.65 -12.12
N VAL A 18 3.17 -2.94 -12.14
CA VAL A 18 4.27 -2.08 -11.71
C VAL A 18 5.20 -1.74 -12.87
N LYS A 19 5.88 -0.60 -12.75
CA LYS A 19 6.85 -0.14 -13.75
C LYS A 19 8.25 -0.59 -13.37
N ILE A 20 8.96 -1.17 -14.33
CA ILE A 20 10.38 -1.53 -14.21
C ILE A 20 11.15 -0.96 -15.39
N ILE A 21 12.44 -0.71 -15.20
CA ILE A 21 13.38 -0.33 -16.24
C ILE A 21 14.26 -1.54 -16.50
N ALA A 22 14.36 -1.96 -17.76
CA ALA A 22 15.26 -3.04 -18.16
C ALA A 22 16.71 -2.57 -18.03
N ASP A 23 17.54 -3.28 -17.27
CA ASP A 23 18.98 -3.00 -17.19
C ASP A 23 19.75 -3.81 -18.25
N LYS A 24 19.17 -4.92 -18.71
CA LYS A 24 19.67 -5.77 -19.81
C LYS A 24 18.54 -6.05 -20.80
N LYS A 25 18.88 -6.60 -21.97
CA LYS A 25 17.89 -7.04 -22.95
C LYS A 25 17.02 -8.14 -22.33
N ILE A 26 15.70 -7.97 -22.40
CA ILE A 26 14.72 -8.98 -22.00
C ILE A 26 14.15 -9.57 -23.28
N GLU A 27 14.42 -10.86 -23.51
CA GLU A 27 13.88 -11.58 -24.66
C GLU A 27 12.36 -11.73 -24.55
N ARG A 28 11.68 -11.85 -25.69
CA ARG A 28 10.24 -12.10 -25.71
C ARG A 28 9.91 -13.38 -24.94
N LEU A 29 8.96 -13.29 -24.01
CA LEU A 29 8.45 -14.42 -23.25
C LEU A 29 6.94 -14.54 -23.47
N GLU A 30 6.51 -15.72 -23.93
CA GLU A 30 5.10 -16.02 -24.12
C GLU A 30 4.76 -17.37 -23.48
N THR A 31 3.93 -17.33 -22.44
CA THR A 31 3.43 -18.51 -21.73
C THR A 31 1.93 -18.35 -21.45
N ALA A 32 1.27 -19.41 -20.98
CA ALA A 32 -0.16 -19.37 -20.69
C ALA A 32 -0.49 -18.29 -19.65
N GLY A 33 -1.07 -17.17 -20.11
CA GLY A 33 -1.50 -16.05 -19.27
C GLY A 33 -0.43 -14.97 -19.02
N ILE A 34 0.76 -15.07 -19.63
CA ILE A 34 1.85 -14.10 -19.50
C ILE A 34 2.47 -13.83 -20.87
N THR A 35 2.50 -12.56 -21.24
CA THR A 35 3.19 -12.10 -22.46
C THR A 35 4.07 -10.92 -22.08
N ILE A 36 5.35 -11.02 -22.42
CA ILE A 36 6.34 -9.95 -22.28
C ILE A 36 6.97 -9.78 -23.66
N ASP A 37 6.88 -8.57 -24.20
CA ASP A 37 7.54 -8.23 -25.44
C ASP A 37 9.05 -8.08 -25.24
N GLU A 38 9.79 -8.30 -26.31
CA GLU A 38 11.23 -8.04 -26.32
C GLU A 38 11.49 -6.58 -25.93
N THR A 39 12.34 -6.39 -24.92
CA THR A 39 12.58 -5.08 -24.30
C THR A 39 14.06 -4.78 -24.28
N GLU A 40 14.43 -3.68 -24.94
CA GLU A 40 15.80 -3.17 -24.96
C GLU A 40 16.23 -2.55 -23.62
N PRO A 41 17.53 -2.54 -23.29
CA PRO A 41 18.05 -1.86 -22.11
C PRO A 41 17.58 -0.40 -22.01
N ASN A 42 17.38 0.07 -20.78
CA ASN A 42 16.87 1.39 -20.39
C ASN A 42 15.43 1.70 -20.84
N ARG A 43 14.69 0.73 -21.38
CA ARG A 43 13.25 0.90 -21.63
C ARG A 43 12.44 0.61 -20.37
N GLU A 44 11.42 1.45 -20.15
CA GLU A 44 10.42 1.21 -19.11
C GLU A 44 9.32 0.30 -19.64
N ILE A 45 9.00 -0.75 -18.88
CA ILE A 45 7.88 -1.66 -19.16
C ILE A 45 6.99 -1.80 -17.93
N ARG A 46 5.73 -2.16 -18.17
CA ARG A 46 4.73 -2.38 -17.11
C ARG A 46 4.37 -3.85 -17.04
N VAL A 47 4.73 -4.51 -15.94
CA VAL A 47 4.51 -5.95 -15.71
C VAL A 47 3.83 -6.18 -14.36
N ARG A 48 3.32 -7.39 -14.11
CA ARG A 48 2.79 -7.74 -12.79
C ARG A 48 3.92 -7.78 -11.76
N LEU A 49 3.62 -7.48 -10.50
CA LEU A 49 4.63 -7.41 -9.45
C LEU A 49 5.41 -8.72 -9.28
N TRP A 50 4.75 -9.87 -9.24
CA TRP A 50 5.46 -11.14 -9.11
C TRP A 50 6.50 -11.32 -10.23
N LEU A 51 6.15 -10.92 -11.46
CA LEU A 51 7.03 -11.02 -12.62
C LEU A 51 8.16 -9.98 -12.58
N ALA A 52 7.86 -8.75 -12.14
CA ALA A 52 8.89 -7.74 -11.88
C ALA A 52 9.94 -8.26 -10.89
N ARG A 53 9.52 -8.99 -9.85
CA ARG A 53 10.44 -9.56 -8.85
C ARG A 53 11.38 -10.58 -9.47
N GLU A 54 10.88 -11.49 -10.31
CA GLU A 54 11.71 -12.46 -11.02
C GLU A 54 12.74 -11.79 -11.94
N LEU A 55 12.32 -10.76 -12.69
CA LEU A 55 13.20 -10.01 -13.58
C LEU A 55 14.28 -9.24 -12.81
N VAL A 56 13.92 -8.65 -11.67
CA VAL A 56 14.86 -7.92 -10.81
C VAL A 56 15.83 -8.87 -10.12
N ALA A 57 15.34 -10.00 -9.57
CA ALA A 57 16.17 -11.01 -8.93
C ALA A 57 17.17 -11.64 -9.90
N SER A 58 16.79 -11.77 -11.18
CA SER A 58 17.68 -12.23 -12.26
C SER A 58 18.68 -11.17 -12.75
N GLY A 59 18.62 -9.95 -12.22
CA GLY A 59 19.47 -8.84 -12.63
C GLY A 59 19.22 -8.37 -14.06
N LEU A 60 17.99 -8.53 -14.56
CA LEU A 60 17.55 -8.07 -15.88
C LEU A 60 16.90 -6.70 -15.84
N ALA A 61 16.38 -6.28 -14.68
CA ALA A 61 15.65 -5.03 -14.53
C ALA A 61 15.77 -4.46 -13.11
N ARG A 62 15.27 -3.23 -12.94
CA ARG A 62 15.10 -2.53 -11.66
C ARG A 62 13.73 -1.83 -11.60
N PHE A 63 13.19 -1.64 -10.41
CA PHE A 63 11.91 -0.92 -10.25
C PHE A 63 12.05 0.57 -10.61
N SER A 64 11.09 1.11 -11.38
CA SER A 64 11.05 2.53 -11.78
C SER A 64 10.36 3.37 -10.71
N ASN A 65 11.10 4.15 -9.90
CA ASN A 65 10.60 5.17 -8.93
C ASN A 65 9.29 4.84 -8.18
N SER A 66 9.02 3.54 -7.97
CA SER A 66 7.76 3.01 -7.45
C SER A 66 7.87 2.64 -5.97
N MET A 67 9.02 2.95 -5.37
CA MET A 67 9.34 2.66 -3.98
C MET A 67 9.25 3.93 -3.16
N ILE A 68 8.77 3.79 -1.94
CA ILE A 68 8.86 4.85 -0.96
C ILE A 68 10.28 4.91 -0.41
N SER A 69 10.85 6.10 -0.34
CA SER A 69 12.18 6.29 0.25
C SER A 69 12.11 6.24 1.78
N ALA A 70 13.23 5.92 2.43
CA ALA A 70 13.31 5.94 3.90
C ALA A 70 13.05 7.35 4.47
N GLU A 71 13.48 8.39 3.75
CA GLU A 71 13.23 9.78 4.12
C GLU A 71 11.75 10.14 4.01
N GLU A 72 11.10 9.77 2.89
CA GLU A 72 9.67 9.99 2.68
C GLU A 72 8.83 9.30 3.76
N LEU A 73 9.16 8.04 4.08
CA LEU A 73 8.49 7.33 5.17
C LEU A 73 8.73 7.98 6.54
N THR A 74 9.92 8.55 6.77
CA THR A 74 10.23 9.28 8.00
C THR A 74 9.35 10.52 8.16
N GLN A 75 9.18 11.29 7.09
CA GLN A 75 8.32 12.47 7.11
C GLN A 75 6.85 12.09 7.33
N ILE A 76 6.38 11.01 6.70
CA ILE A 76 5.01 10.49 6.89
C ILE A 76 4.81 9.99 8.31
N HIS A 77 5.74 9.18 8.84
CA HIS A 77 5.68 8.64 10.20
C HIS A 77 5.64 9.77 11.23
N TYR A 78 6.48 10.78 11.08
CA TYR A 78 6.47 11.96 11.94
C TYR A 78 5.11 12.68 11.89
N ARG A 79 4.62 13.03 10.69
CA ARG A 79 3.31 13.68 10.52
C ARG A 79 2.19 12.88 11.17
N GLU A 80 2.13 11.58 10.93
CA GLU A 80 1.05 10.75 11.44
C GLU A 80 1.10 10.57 12.96
N ARG A 81 2.29 10.62 13.56
CA ARG A 81 2.48 10.48 15.01
C ARG A 81 2.29 11.78 15.79
N PHE A 82 2.65 12.91 15.21
CA PHE A 82 2.67 14.21 15.91
C PHE A 82 1.56 15.17 15.49
N GLN A 83 0.83 14.92 14.39
CA GLN A 83 -0.37 15.71 14.11
C GLN A 83 -1.47 15.47 15.15
N PRO A 84 -2.22 16.52 15.54
CA PRO A 84 -3.34 16.39 16.45
C PRO A 84 -4.32 15.30 16.00
N LEU A 85 -4.78 14.51 16.96
CA LEU A 85 -5.85 13.53 16.75
C LEU A 85 -7.04 14.26 16.10
N GLY A 86 -7.34 13.96 14.84
CA GLY A 86 -8.54 14.49 14.16
C GLY A 86 -8.37 14.81 12.68
N GLN A 87 -7.16 15.13 12.21
CA GLN A 87 -6.91 15.36 10.78
C GLN A 87 -6.08 14.23 10.19
N LEU A 88 -6.58 13.67 9.09
CA LEU A 88 -5.80 12.79 8.24
C LEU A 88 -4.93 13.64 7.34
N SER A 89 -3.62 13.41 7.39
CA SER A 89 -2.75 14.01 6.38
C SER A 89 -2.91 13.26 5.05
N PRO A 90 -2.88 13.94 3.90
CA PRO A 90 -2.86 13.26 2.62
C PRO A 90 -1.58 12.43 2.52
N LEU A 91 -1.73 11.13 2.28
CA LEU A 91 -0.60 10.26 1.96
C LEU A 91 -0.21 10.43 0.48
N PRO A 92 1.06 10.12 0.13
CA PRO A 92 1.44 10.02 -1.27
C PRO A 92 0.53 9.05 -2.03
N GLU A 93 0.33 9.31 -3.32
CA GLU A 93 -0.43 8.41 -4.18
C GLU A 93 0.18 7.00 -4.16
N GLU A 94 -0.69 5.99 -4.05
CA GLU A 94 -0.34 4.57 -4.03
C GLU A 94 0.57 4.21 -2.83
N PHE A 95 0.44 4.89 -1.69
CA PHE A 95 1.30 4.72 -0.52
C PHE A 95 1.44 3.25 -0.08
N TYR A 96 0.32 2.54 0.09
CA TYR A 96 0.33 1.13 0.52
C TYR A 96 1.02 0.23 -0.48
N ARG A 97 0.79 0.45 -1.78
CA ARG A 97 1.49 -0.25 -2.84
C ARG A 97 3.00 0.03 -2.77
N LYS A 98 3.40 1.30 -2.70
CA LYS A 98 4.82 1.69 -2.61
C LYS A 98 5.51 1.08 -1.38
N MET A 99 4.83 1.06 -0.23
CA MET A 99 5.32 0.40 0.98
C MET A 99 5.51 -1.11 0.78
N TYR A 100 4.52 -1.79 0.19
CA TYR A 100 4.62 -3.21 -0.13
C TYR A 100 5.80 -3.51 -1.07
N LEU A 101 5.97 -2.69 -2.11
CA LEU A 101 7.08 -2.79 -3.06
C LEU A 101 8.44 -2.61 -2.38
N THR A 102 8.60 -1.57 -1.57
CA THR A 102 9.85 -1.29 -0.85
C THR A 102 10.20 -2.42 0.12
N LEU A 103 9.24 -2.92 0.90
CA LEU A 103 9.52 -4.02 1.84
C LEU A 103 9.81 -5.33 1.12
N SER A 104 9.14 -5.58 0.00
CA SER A 104 9.36 -6.78 -0.81
C SER A 104 10.73 -6.75 -1.48
N SER A 105 11.13 -5.63 -2.08
CA SER A 105 12.44 -5.53 -2.75
C SER A 105 13.60 -5.69 -1.78
N LEU A 106 13.53 -5.03 -0.62
CA LEU A 106 14.55 -5.17 0.43
C LEU A 106 14.68 -6.60 0.95
N SER A 107 13.62 -7.40 0.85
CA SER A 107 13.65 -8.82 1.23
C SER A 107 14.25 -9.75 0.17
N MET A 108 14.36 -9.31 -1.10
CA MET A 108 14.96 -10.10 -2.19
C MET A 108 16.48 -9.94 -2.28
N GLU A 109 17.02 -8.86 -1.72
CA GLU A 109 18.46 -8.63 -1.69
C GLU A 109 19.16 -9.49 -0.62
N PRO A 110 20.45 -9.85 -0.79
CA PRO A 110 21.20 -10.61 0.20
C PRO A 110 21.14 -9.95 1.58
N SER A 111 20.73 -10.69 2.61
CA SER A 111 20.55 -10.08 3.94
C SER A 111 21.90 -9.76 4.59
N THR A 112 22.07 -8.50 5.00
CA THR A 112 23.18 -8.04 5.85
C THR A 112 22.59 -7.55 7.18
N SER A 113 23.37 -7.54 8.27
CA SER A 113 22.88 -7.04 9.57
C SER A 113 22.26 -5.65 9.46
N THR A 114 22.96 -4.73 8.79
CA THR A 114 22.49 -3.36 8.54
C THR A 114 21.20 -3.31 7.72
N ARG A 115 21.07 -4.17 6.69
CA ARG A 115 19.84 -4.24 5.88
C ARG A 115 18.67 -4.79 6.68
N ALA A 116 18.89 -5.83 7.49
CA ALA A 116 17.86 -6.39 8.37
C ALA A 116 17.35 -5.36 9.38
N GLU A 117 18.24 -4.59 9.99
CA GLU A 117 17.89 -3.47 10.88
C GLU A 117 17.07 -2.39 10.16
N LEU A 118 17.48 -2.00 8.95
CA LEU A 118 16.72 -1.05 8.13
C LEU A 118 15.31 -1.56 7.83
N VAL A 119 15.16 -2.81 7.38
CA VAL A 119 13.86 -3.42 7.09
C VAL A 119 12.97 -3.43 8.33
N ASN A 120 13.51 -3.82 9.50
CA ASN A 120 12.76 -3.83 10.75
C ASN A 120 12.32 -2.42 11.17
N ARG A 121 13.19 -1.41 11.01
CA ARG A 121 12.87 -0.01 11.26
C ARG A 121 11.73 0.47 10.36
N LEU A 122 11.81 0.23 9.04
CA LEU A 122 10.76 0.64 8.09
C LEU A 122 9.43 -0.06 8.38
N LYS A 123 9.45 -1.35 8.74
CA LYS A 123 8.24 -2.08 9.18
C LYS A 123 7.63 -1.47 10.44
N GLY A 124 8.45 -1.10 11.42
CA GLY A 124 8.00 -0.44 12.64
C GLY A 124 7.31 0.90 12.36
N MET A 125 7.92 1.74 11.52
CA MET A 125 7.36 3.02 11.11
C MET A 125 6.03 2.86 10.34
N PHE A 126 5.98 1.89 9.42
CA PHE A 126 4.75 1.59 8.69
C PHE A 126 3.62 1.12 9.59
N ARG A 127 3.92 0.25 10.57
CA ARG A 127 2.94 -0.19 11.58
C ARG A 127 2.40 1.00 12.38
N ASP A 128 3.27 1.88 12.85
CA ASP A 128 2.85 3.07 13.59
C ASP A 128 1.95 4.00 12.75
N VAL A 129 2.26 4.15 11.45
CA VAL A 129 1.41 4.90 10.49
C VAL A 129 0.04 4.23 10.36
N LEU A 130 0.00 2.90 10.19
CA LEU A 130 -1.24 2.14 10.11
C LEU A 130 -2.12 2.34 11.35
N GLU A 131 -1.56 2.14 12.54
CA GLU A 131 -2.29 2.28 13.81
C GLU A 131 -2.85 3.69 13.99
N SER A 132 -2.03 4.72 13.72
CA SER A 132 -2.47 6.11 13.80
C SER A 132 -3.64 6.39 12.86
N ARG A 133 -3.56 5.91 11.62
CA ARG A 133 -4.60 6.15 10.60
C ARG A 133 -5.88 5.37 10.89
N ILE A 134 -5.81 4.14 11.40
CA ILE A 134 -6.98 3.38 11.84
C ILE A 134 -7.78 4.15 12.90
N VAL A 135 -7.10 4.69 13.92
CA VAL A 135 -7.75 5.47 14.98
C VAL A 135 -8.42 6.73 14.42
N LYS A 136 -7.76 7.43 13.50
CA LYS A 136 -8.31 8.63 12.84
C LYS A 136 -9.52 8.30 11.97
N ILE A 137 -9.48 7.22 11.19
CA ILE A 137 -10.59 6.74 10.36
C ILE A 137 -11.80 6.38 11.24
N LEU A 138 -11.57 5.66 12.34
CA LEU A 138 -12.64 5.30 13.28
C LEU A 138 -13.31 6.55 13.86
N ARG A 139 -12.53 7.56 14.22
CA ARG A 139 -13.06 8.83 14.74
C ARG A 139 -13.85 9.61 13.69
N LEU A 140 -13.39 9.63 12.44
CA LEU A 140 -14.11 10.25 11.32
C LEU A 140 -15.44 9.57 11.07
N ALA A 141 -15.44 8.24 10.98
CA ALA A 141 -16.65 7.43 10.82
C ALA A 141 -17.63 7.65 11.99
N SER A 142 -17.11 7.75 13.21
CA SER A 142 -17.92 8.04 14.40
C SER A 142 -18.51 9.45 14.38
N SER A 143 -17.83 10.44 13.81
CA SER A 143 -18.30 11.82 13.77
C SER A 143 -19.29 12.11 12.64
N ASN A 144 -19.60 11.14 11.76
CA ASN A 144 -20.36 11.33 10.51
C ASN A 144 -19.80 12.46 9.62
N VAL A 145 -18.50 12.78 9.75
CA VAL A 145 -17.83 13.75 8.89
C VAL A 145 -17.44 13.03 7.60
N THR A 146 -17.78 13.61 6.46
CA THR A 146 -17.34 13.09 5.17
C THR A 146 -15.92 13.58 4.91
N PRO A 147 -14.93 12.68 4.81
CA PRO A 147 -13.56 13.06 4.51
C PRO A 147 -13.46 13.58 3.06
N SER A 148 -12.49 14.45 2.81
CA SER A 148 -12.11 14.84 1.45
C SER A 148 -11.50 13.65 0.72
N SER A 149 -11.71 13.56 -0.60
CA SER A 149 -11.17 12.47 -1.42
C SER A 149 -9.64 12.38 -1.43
N LYS A 150 -8.95 13.43 -0.97
CA LYS A 150 -7.49 13.48 -0.85
C LYS A 150 -6.95 12.98 0.49
N GLU A 151 -7.81 12.82 1.50
CA GLU A 151 -7.40 12.48 2.87
C GLU A 151 -7.23 10.97 3.08
N LEU A 152 -7.96 10.16 2.31
CA LEU A 152 -7.98 8.70 2.38
C LEU A 152 -7.42 8.08 1.10
N GLN A 153 -6.60 7.05 1.26
CA GLN A 153 -6.28 6.13 0.16
C GLN A 153 -7.49 5.23 -0.15
N PRO A 154 -7.56 4.63 -1.36
CA PRO A 154 -8.66 3.74 -1.73
C PRO A 154 -8.92 2.60 -0.74
N GLU A 155 -7.85 2.02 -0.18
CA GLU A 155 -7.92 0.96 0.83
C GLU A 155 -8.58 1.46 2.12
N GLU A 156 -8.30 2.70 2.52
CA GLU A 156 -8.83 3.31 3.73
C GLU A 156 -10.27 3.79 3.55
N GLN A 157 -10.60 4.26 2.36
CA GLN A 157 -11.96 4.63 1.99
C GLN A 157 -12.92 3.44 2.13
N ALA A 158 -12.47 2.23 1.77
CA ALA A 158 -13.25 1.02 1.97
C ALA A 158 -13.54 0.74 3.46
N ILE A 159 -12.53 0.91 4.32
CA ILE A 159 -12.66 0.73 5.78
C ILE A 159 -13.61 1.78 6.36
N TYR A 160 -13.42 3.06 6.00
CA TYR A 160 -14.29 4.16 6.43
C TYR A 160 -15.76 3.89 6.08
N ASN A 161 -16.04 3.47 4.84
CA ASN A 161 -17.41 3.24 4.37
C ASN A 161 -18.12 2.15 5.19
N GLU A 162 -17.43 1.05 5.51
CA GLU A 162 -17.99 -0.03 6.32
C GLU A 162 -18.24 0.41 7.77
N LEU A 163 -17.29 1.13 8.38
CA LEU A 163 -17.44 1.67 9.74
C LEU A 163 -18.58 2.68 9.84
N ALA A 164 -18.65 3.63 8.89
CA ALA A 164 -19.68 4.66 8.85
C ALA A 164 -21.07 4.02 8.70
N LYS A 165 -21.20 2.99 7.84
CA LYS A 165 -22.44 2.22 7.68
C LYS A 165 -22.84 1.49 8.96
N LEU A 166 -21.90 0.82 9.63
CA LEU A 166 -22.16 0.11 10.87
C LEU A 166 -22.64 1.06 11.98
N ILE A 167 -21.92 2.17 12.18
CA ILE A 167 -22.22 3.17 13.22
C ILE A 167 -23.56 3.86 12.96
N SER A 168 -23.82 4.27 11.71
CA SER A 168 -25.08 4.93 11.34
C SER A 168 -26.29 4.00 11.47
N SER A 169 -26.14 2.72 11.10
CA SER A 169 -27.18 1.70 11.30
C SER A 169 -27.51 1.52 12.79
N TRP A 170 -26.49 1.36 13.63
CA TRP A 170 -26.68 1.23 15.08
C TRP A 170 -27.37 2.46 15.68
N ARG A 171 -26.91 3.67 15.37
CA ARG A 171 -27.55 4.93 15.81
C ARG A 171 -29.03 5.01 15.41
N SER A 172 -29.36 4.58 14.20
CA SER A 172 -30.73 4.59 13.70
C SER A 172 -31.63 3.57 14.43
N GLN A 173 -31.08 2.41 14.80
CA GLN A 173 -31.79 1.43 15.63
C GLN A 173 -32.03 1.96 17.05
N MET A 174 -31.00 2.50 17.71
CA MET A 174 -31.12 3.07 19.05
C MET A 174 -32.14 4.21 19.12
N LYS A 175 -32.14 5.12 18.13
CA LYS A 175 -33.12 6.21 18.07
C LYS A 175 -34.55 5.72 17.96
N ARG A 176 -34.81 4.66 17.19
CA ARG A 176 -36.15 4.08 17.02
C ARG A 176 -36.70 3.43 18.30
N MET A 177 -35.83 2.92 19.17
CA MET A 177 -36.24 2.33 20.45
C MET A 177 -36.76 3.37 21.46
N GLY A 178 -36.37 4.65 21.33
CA GLY A 178 -36.81 5.74 22.22
C GLY A 178 -38.06 6.50 21.77
N VAL A 179 -38.75 6.03 20.72
CA VAL A 179 -39.99 6.65 20.18
C VAL A 179 -41.20 5.72 20.37
N GLY A 180 -41.17 4.89 21.43
CA GLY A 180 -42.29 4.07 21.89
C GLY A 180 -42.89 4.62 23.17
#